data_AF-A0A7L3JL91-F1
#
_entry.id   AF-A0A7L3JL91-F1
#
_cell.length_a   1.000
_cell.length_b   1.000
_cell.length_c   1.000
_cell.angle_alpha   90.00
_cell.angle_beta   90.00
_cell.angle_gamma   90.00
#
_symmetry.space_group_name_H-M   'P 1'
#
loop_
_entity.id
_entity.type
_entity.pdbx_description
1 polymer ?
#
loop_
_entity_poly.entity_id
_entity_poly.type
_entity_poly.pdbx_seq_one_letter_code
_entity_poly.pdbx_strand_id
1 'polypeptide(L)'
;MDAAGSQVEGECAQYAGHSQSGFITTQGGKLLCSKIIHLIHNNDVKSQVSKVLHECELRMYKSVAFPAIGTGQAGQSPAKVADDMLDAIVEFASKRSVPHLKKIKIVIFQTNMLKDFYESMKKREDSDSSTTDSWLSMFKSFFWGKKQRTEKKKPMVLEKKVDLATFQICGESQKNVDATESWIKNLILKEQFENSISDELIENFDERQMDALADLQRRKHVTIQLENQLSPPRIKISGISRDVCFVSVEVQKMIKKIKDTEEERSKAELVYNLVEWRYLGSNGSFVAFDKLINMQLEDAKIAKKPHLTVQINQNNYKVDLNTLQASNDQGKTINIQRVPKNEGKL
;
A
#
# COMPACT_ATOMS: atom_id res chain seq x y z
N MET A 1 0.46 -47.50 -3.97
CA MET A 1 -0.43 -48.18 -3.00
C MET A 1 0.35 -48.58 -1.75
N ASP A 2 1.62 -48.94 -1.89
CA ASP A 2 2.52 -49.44 -0.85
C ASP A 2 2.52 -48.61 0.45
N ALA A 3 2.57 -47.28 0.33
CA ALA A 3 2.57 -46.38 1.49
C ALA A 3 1.21 -46.30 2.21
N ALA A 4 0.10 -46.60 1.54
CA ALA A 4 -1.25 -46.60 2.14
C ALA A 4 -1.55 -47.92 2.87
N GLY A 5 -0.94 -49.02 2.42
CA GLY A 5 -1.07 -50.36 3.00
C GLY A 5 -2.14 -51.23 2.34
N SER A 6 -2.07 -52.54 2.59
CA SER A 6 -2.88 -53.58 1.92
C SER A 6 -4.39 -53.46 2.14
N GLN A 7 -4.83 -52.80 3.23
CA GLN A 7 -6.25 -52.54 3.46
C GLN A 7 -6.85 -51.65 2.36
N VAL A 8 -6.11 -50.63 1.92
CA VAL A 8 -6.55 -49.72 0.85
C VAL A 8 -6.59 -50.45 -0.50
N GLU A 9 -5.65 -51.37 -0.74
CA GLU A 9 -5.66 -52.23 -1.94
C GLU A 9 -6.90 -53.13 -1.96
N GLY A 10 -7.27 -53.71 -0.81
CA GLY A 10 -8.49 -54.49 -0.65
C GLY A 10 -9.77 -53.68 -0.94
N GLU A 11 -9.88 -52.46 -0.41
CA GLU A 11 -10.98 -51.55 -0.72
C GLU A 11 -11.03 -51.21 -2.22
N CYS A 12 -9.88 -50.98 -2.85
CA CYS A 12 -9.82 -50.70 -4.28
C CYS A 12 -10.29 -51.91 -5.11
N ALA A 13 -9.87 -53.12 -4.77
CA ALA A 13 -10.29 -54.34 -5.45
C ALA A 13 -11.79 -54.62 -5.26
N GLN A 14 -12.35 -54.32 -4.09
CA GLN A 14 -13.77 -54.46 -3.81
C GLN A 14 -14.63 -53.47 -4.63
N TYR A 15 -14.15 -52.22 -4.76
CA TYR A 15 -14.87 -51.18 -5.50
C TYR A 15 -14.54 -51.16 -7.00
N ALA A 16 -13.52 -51.90 -7.44
CA ALA A 16 -13.18 -52.08 -8.84
C ALA A 16 -14.37 -52.71 -9.59
N GLY A 17 -14.98 -51.94 -10.50
CA GLY A 17 -16.16 -52.36 -11.28
C GLY A 17 -17.48 -51.68 -10.90
N HIS A 18 -17.56 -50.94 -9.79
CA HIS A 18 -18.82 -50.32 -9.30
C HIS A 18 -18.89 -48.79 -9.46
N SER A 19 -17.90 -48.14 -10.09
CA SER A 19 -17.87 -46.67 -10.18
C SER A 19 -18.58 -46.12 -11.41
N GLN A 20 -19.80 -45.62 -11.22
CA GLN A 20 -20.51 -44.79 -12.22
C GLN A 20 -20.03 -43.32 -12.20
N SER A 21 -19.33 -42.89 -11.14
CA SER A 21 -18.92 -41.48 -10.92
C SER A 21 -17.55 -41.12 -11.53
N GLY A 22 -16.75 -42.11 -11.93
CA GLY A 22 -15.40 -41.91 -12.49
C GLY A 22 -14.29 -41.81 -11.46
N PHE A 23 -14.59 -42.10 -10.19
CA PHE A 23 -13.61 -42.23 -9.10
C PHE A 23 -14.11 -43.21 -8.03
N ILE A 24 -13.20 -43.71 -7.19
CA ILE A 24 -13.53 -44.46 -5.98
C ILE A 24 -12.92 -43.77 -4.76
N THR A 25 -13.58 -43.87 -3.61
CA THR A 25 -13.11 -43.27 -2.36
C THR A 25 -12.85 -44.36 -1.33
N THR A 26 -11.62 -44.44 -0.83
CA THR A 26 -11.21 -45.39 0.22
C THR A 26 -10.84 -44.67 1.50
N GLN A 27 -10.58 -45.42 2.57
CA GLN A 27 -9.89 -44.89 3.74
C GLN A 27 -8.46 -44.43 3.41
N GLY A 28 -7.88 -43.61 4.29
CA GLY A 28 -6.49 -43.12 4.19
C GLY A 28 -5.42 -44.19 4.44
N GLY A 29 -5.78 -45.29 5.11
CA GLY A 29 -4.82 -46.32 5.53
C GLY A 29 -3.72 -45.73 6.40
N LYS A 30 -2.46 -45.99 6.04
CA LYS A 30 -1.27 -45.46 6.72
C LYS A 30 -0.88 -44.03 6.30
N LEU A 31 -1.57 -43.43 5.33
CA LEU A 31 -1.30 -42.06 4.91
C LEU A 31 -1.90 -41.05 5.90
N LEU A 32 -1.29 -39.87 6.00
CA LEU A 32 -1.76 -38.76 6.83
C LEU A 32 -2.94 -38.01 6.17
N CYS A 33 -4.01 -38.74 5.84
CA CYS A 33 -5.25 -38.19 5.27
C CYS A 33 -6.46 -39.00 5.73
N SER A 34 -7.65 -38.39 5.72
CA SER A 34 -8.88 -39.08 6.12
C SER A 34 -9.38 -40.06 5.06
N LYS A 35 -9.23 -39.71 3.77
CA LYS A 35 -9.70 -40.47 2.62
C LYS A 35 -8.75 -40.33 1.45
N ILE A 36 -8.76 -41.32 0.56
CA ILE A 36 -8.08 -41.27 -0.73
C ILE A 36 -9.15 -41.35 -1.82
N ILE A 37 -9.13 -40.42 -2.76
CA ILE A 37 -10.00 -40.42 -3.94
C ILE A 37 -9.15 -40.88 -5.13
N HIS A 38 -9.40 -42.10 -5.59
CA HIS A 38 -8.71 -42.70 -6.73
C HIS A 38 -9.49 -42.41 -8.00
N LEU A 39 -8.91 -41.59 -8.87
CA LEU A 39 -9.50 -41.22 -10.15
C LEU A 39 -9.29 -42.33 -11.18
N ILE A 40 -10.34 -42.66 -11.92
CA ILE A 40 -10.20 -43.46 -13.14
C ILE A 40 -9.62 -42.53 -14.21
N HIS A 41 -8.57 -42.98 -14.90
CA HIS A 41 -7.87 -42.17 -15.89
C HIS A 41 -8.84 -41.62 -16.97
N ASN A 42 -8.72 -40.32 -17.24
CA ASN A 42 -9.42 -39.59 -18.28
C ASN A 42 -8.46 -38.51 -18.81
N ASN A 43 -8.55 -38.17 -20.10
CA ASN A 43 -7.78 -37.10 -20.72
C ASN A 43 -8.27 -35.71 -20.32
N ASP A 44 -9.50 -35.59 -19.81
CA ASP A 44 -10.06 -34.35 -19.30
C ASP A 44 -9.70 -34.14 -17.82
N VAL A 45 -8.51 -33.58 -17.60
CA VAL A 45 -7.98 -33.29 -16.25
C VAL A 45 -8.85 -32.27 -15.53
N LYS A 46 -9.36 -31.25 -16.24
CA LYS A 46 -10.22 -30.21 -15.68
C LYS A 46 -11.47 -30.84 -15.06
N SER A 47 -12.16 -31.72 -15.79
CA SER A 47 -13.32 -32.47 -15.30
C SER A 47 -12.98 -33.37 -14.10
N GLN A 48 -11.84 -34.05 -14.15
CA GLN A 48 -11.39 -34.89 -13.02
C GLN A 48 -11.17 -34.07 -11.74
N VAL A 49 -10.45 -32.95 -11.81
CA VAL A 49 -10.25 -32.06 -10.67
C VAL A 49 -11.59 -31.51 -10.16
N SER A 50 -12.44 -31.05 -11.08
CA SER A 50 -13.75 -30.51 -10.71
C SER A 50 -14.59 -31.53 -9.94
N LYS A 51 -14.66 -32.79 -10.38
CA LYS A 51 -15.37 -33.86 -9.66
C LYS A 51 -14.85 -34.06 -8.23
N VAL A 52 -13.54 -34.07 -8.04
CA VAL A 52 -12.94 -34.22 -6.70
C VAL A 52 -13.29 -33.02 -5.82
N LEU A 53 -13.20 -31.79 -6.34
CA LEU A 53 -13.55 -30.59 -5.58
C LEU A 53 -15.01 -30.62 -5.11
N HIS A 54 -15.94 -31.03 -5.98
CA HIS A 54 -17.35 -31.17 -5.62
C HIS A 54 -17.59 -32.29 -4.60
N GLU A 55 -16.93 -33.44 -4.75
CA GLU A 55 -17.02 -34.52 -3.76
C GLU A 55 -16.48 -34.07 -2.39
N CYS A 56 -15.37 -33.35 -2.36
CA CYS A 56 -14.81 -32.80 -1.13
C CYS A 56 -15.79 -31.83 -0.44
N GLU A 57 -16.43 -30.95 -1.21
CA GLU A 57 -17.43 -30.02 -0.67
C GLU A 57 -18.68 -30.74 -0.16
N LEU A 58 -19.20 -31.71 -0.93
CA LEU A 58 -20.35 -32.55 -0.57
C LEU A 58 -20.10 -33.33 0.73
N ARG A 59 -18.87 -33.81 0.92
CA ARG A 59 -18.44 -34.53 2.12
C ARG A 59 -17.95 -33.62 3.24
N MET A 60 -18.06 -32.30 3.06
CA MET A 60 -17.64 -31.27 4.02
C MET A 60 -16.15 -31.36 4.43
N TYR A 61 -15.28 -31.80 3.52
CA TYR A 61 -13.85 -31.83 3.75
C TYR A 61 -13.26 -30.42 3.72
N LYS A 62 -12.28 -30.18 4.60
CA LYS A 62 -11.64 -28.86 4.74
C LYS A 62 -10.45 -28.65 3.80
N SER A 63 -9.83 -29.75 3.35
CA SER A 63 -8.63 -29.69 2.52
C SER A 63 -8.52 -30.88 1.56
N VAL A 64 -7.91 -30.64 0.41
CA VAL A 64 -7.59 -31.68 -0.59
C VAL A 64 -6.18 -31.45 -1.16
N ALA A 65 -5.49 -32.56 -1.47
CA ALA A 65 -4.20 -32.53 -2.16
C ALA A 65 -4.27 -33.36 -3.45
N PHE A 66 -3.78 -32.78 -4.55
CA PHE A 66 -3.72 -33.41 -5.87
C PHE A 66 -2.27 -33.65 -6.28
N PRO A 67 -1.95 -34.74 -6.98
CA PRO A 67 -0.73 -34.79 -7.79
C PRO A 67 -0.89 -33.91 -9.05
N ALA A 68 0.17 -33.73 -9.83
CA ALA A 68 0.05 -33.26 -11.22
C ALA A 68 -0.64 -34.36 -12.07
N ILE A 69 -1.97 -34.35 -12.12
CA ILE A 69 -2.77 -35.44 -12.69
C ILE A 69 -2.45 -35.59 -14.19
N GLY A 70 -2.06 -36.79 -14.60
CA GLY A 70 -1.85 -37.13 -16.01
C GLY A 70 -0.44 -36.87 -16.56
N THR A 71 0.47 -36.27 -15.79
CA THR A 71 1.86 -36.01 -16.24
C THR A 71 2.81 -37.20 -16.10
N GLY A 72 2.34 -38.30 -15.49
CA GLY A 72 3.07 -39.57 -15.40
C GLY A 72 2.86 -40.45 -16.64
N GLN A 73 2.41 -41.69 -16.42
CA GLN A 73 2.20 -42.68 -17.50
C GLN A 73 1.22 -42.25 -18.60
N ALA A 74 0.33 -41.29 -18.31
CA ALA A 74 -0.60 -40.75 -19.29
C ALA A 74 0.04 -39.73 -20.26
N GLY A 75 1.29 -39.31 -20.03
CA GLY A 75 2.07 -38.51 -20.97
C GLY A 75 1.52 -37.11 -21.28
N GLN A 76 0.64 -36.56 -20.44
CA GLN A 76 0.10 -35.23 -20.69
C GLN A 76 1.14 -34.14 -20.42
N SER A 77 1.12 -33.08 -21.24
CA SER A 77 2.00 -31.93 -21.08
C SER A 77 1.81 -31.26 -19.71
N PRO A 78 2.87 -31.03 -18.93
CA PRO A 78 2.78 -30.34 -17.64
C PRO A 78 2.12 -28.97 -17.71
N ALA A 79 2.39 -28.18 -18.77
CA ALA A 79 1.76 -26.88 -18.98
C ALA A 79 0.25 -26.98 -19.18
N LYS A 80 -0.20 -27.92 -20.02
CA LYS A 80 -1.62 -28.17 -20.23
C LYS A 80 -2.30 -28.63 -18.93
N VAL A 81 -1.68 -29.58 -18.23
CA VAL A 81 -2.22 -30.08 -16.95
C VAL A 81 -2.30 -28.95 -15.93
N ALA A 82 -1.30 -28.07 -15.84
CA ALA A 82 -1.33 -26.92 -14.94
C ALA A 82 -2.53 -26.00 -15.23
N ASP A 83 -2.74 -25.64 -16.50
CA ASP A 83 -3.86 -24.81 -16.92
C ASP A 83 -5.21 -25.48 -16.60
N ASP A 84 -5.37 -26.76 -16.97
CA ASP A 84 -6.62 -27.52 -16.74
C ASP A 84 -6.95 -27.63 -15.23
N MET A 85 -5.95 -27.93 -14.40
CA MET A 85 -6.14 -28.05 -12.95
C MET A 85 -6.49 -26.70 -12.31
N LEU A 86 -5.82 -25.62 -12.69
CA LEU A 86 -6.07 -24.29 -12.13
C LEU A 86 -7.40 -23.71 -12.62
N ASP A 87 -7.79 -23.94 -13.87
CA ASP A 87 -9.10 -23.55 -14.37
C ASP A 87 -10.25 -24.25 -13.64
N ALA A 88 -10.11 -25.54 -13.34
CA ALA A 88 -11.09 -26.25 -12.52
C ALA A 88 -11.21 -25.63 -11.11
N ILE A 89 -10.10 -25.23 -10.50
CA ILE A 89 -10.08 -24.61 -9.17
C ILE A 89 -10.73 -23.23 -9.20
N VAL A 90 -10.41 -22.39 -10.20
CA VAL A 90 -11.00 -21.05 -10.37
C VAL A 90 -12.51 -21.17 -10.62
N GLU A 91 -12.93 -22.08 -11.51
CA GLU A 91 -14.34 -22.32 -11.79
C GLU A 91 -15.10 -22.83 -10.56
N PHE A 92 -14.48 -23.71 -9.76
CA PHE A 92 -15.06 -24.18 -8.52
C PHE A 92 -15.17 -23.05 -7.47
N ALA A 93 -14.13 -22.24 -7.30
CA ALA A 93 -14.06 -21.17 -6.32
C ALA A 93 -14.98 -19.97 -6.67
N SER A 94 -15.24 -19.72 -7.95
CA SER A 94 -16.13 -18.64 -8.40
C SER A 94 -17.63 -18.92 -8.13
N LYS A 95 -18.00 -20.15 -7.76
CA LYS A 95 -19.38 -20.49 -7.40
C LYS A 95 -19.75 -19.87 -6.04
N ARG A 96 -20.96 -19.31 -5.93
CA ARG A 96 -21.45 -18.55 -4.75
C ARG A 96 -21.49 -19.35 -3.43
N SER A 97 -21.34 -20.68 -3.44
CA SER A 97 -21.46 -21.51 -2.23
C SER A 97 -20.40 -22.62 -2.17
N VAL A 98 -19.23 -22.29 -1.60
CA VAL A 98 -18.18 -23.26 -1.22
C VAL A 98 -17.82 -23.11 0.28
N PRO A 99 -18.74 -23.45 1.21
CA PRO A 99 -18.54 -23.22 2.63
C PRO A 99 -17.49 -24.11 3.31
N HIS A 100 -17.17 -25.32 2.81
CA HIS A 100 -16.37 -26.28 3.58
C HIS A 100 -14.92 -26.40 3.11
N LEU A 101 -14.66 -26.54 1.81
CA LEU A 101 -13.32 -26.76 1.27
C LEU A 101 -12.54 -25.44 1.27
N LYS A 102 -11.51 -25.35 2.14
CA LYS A 102 -10.73 -24.11 2.35
C LYS A 102 -9.30 -24.17 1.83
N LYS A 103 -8.75 -25.37 1.62
CA LYS A 103 -7.35 -25.55 1.23
C LYS A 103 -7.19 -26.57 0.11
N ILE A 104 -6.68 -26.13 -1.02
CA ILE A 104 -6.34 -26.98 -2.17
C ILE A 104 -4.82 -26.92 -2.35
N LYS A 105 -4.16 -28.07 -2.43
CA LYS A 105 -2.72 -28.16 -2.68
C LYS A 105 -2.46 -29.03 -3.90
N ILE A 106 -1.63 -28.56 -4.83
CA ILE A 106 -1.07 -29.39 -5.89
C ILE A 106 0.35 -29.78 -5.48
N VAL A 107 0.62 -31.08 -5.38
CA VAL A 107 1.91 -31.65 -4.98
C VAL A 107 2.61 -32.13 -6.22
N ILE A 108 3.68 -31.44 -6.59
CA ILE A 108 4.44 -31.69 -7.81
C ILE A 108 5.67 -32.53 -7.44
N PHE A 109 5.77 -33.73 -8.02
CA PHE A 109 6.87 -34.65 -7.74
C PHE A 109 8.14 -34.31 -8.52
N GLN A 110 8.02 -33.97 -9.81
CA GLN A 110 9.17 -33.62 -10.65
C GLN A 110 9.35 -32.11 -10.71
N THR A 111 10.53 -31.61 -10.31
CA THR A 111 10.82 -30.18 -10.14
C THR A 111 10.74 -29.38 -11.44
N ASN A 112 11.02 -29.99 -12.59
CA ASN A 112 10.90 -29.35 -13.90
C ASN A 112 9.46 -28.86 -14.18
N MET A 113 8.44 -29.54 -13.67
CA MET A 113 7.04 -29.13 -13.84
C MET A 113 6.64 -27.92 -12.98
N LEU A 114 7.42 -27.57 -11.95
CA LEU A 114 7.09 -26.43 -11.08
C LEU A 114 6.99 -25.12 -11.86
N LYS A 115 7.85 -24.96 -12.88
CA LYS A 115 7.86 -23.77 -13.75
C LYS A 115 6.53 -23.62 -14.47
N ASP A 116 6.01 -24.69 -15.06
CA ASP A 116 4.76 -24.68 -15.82
C ASP A 116 3.55 -24.32 -14.93
N PHE A 117 3.48 -24.91 -13.74
CA PHE A 117 2.42 -24.59 -12.76
C PHE A 117 2.54 -23.15 -12.24
N TYR A 118 3.76 -22.67 -12.00
CA TYR A 118 3.98 -21.30 -11.56
C TYR A 118 3.61 -20.27 -12.63
N GLU A 119 3.98 -20.49 -13.89
CA GLU A 119 3.60 -19.64 -15.02
C GLU A 119 2.08 -19.63 -15.22
N SER A 120 1.44 -20.79 -15.10
CA SER A 120 -0.02 -20.93 -15.18
C SER A 120 -0.75 -20.16 -14.05
N MET A 121 -0.21 -20.15 -12.82
CA MET A 121 -0.72 -19.32 -11.73
C MET A 121 -0.55 -17.82 -12.02
N LYS A 122 0.63 -17.39 -12.48
CA LYS A 122 0.90 -15.99 -12.81
C LYS A 122 -0.02 -15.43 -13.88
N LYS A 123 -0.26 -16.19 -14.96
CA LYS A 123 -1.19 -15.79 -16.04
C LYS A 123 -2.57 -15.39 -15.51
N ARG A 124 -3.02 -16.01 -14.41
CA ARG A 124 -4.34 -15.78 -13.80
C ARG A 124 -4.32 -14.63 -12.77
N GLU A 125 -3.15 -14.21 -12.31
CA GLU A 125 -2.97 -13.02 -11.47
C GLU A 125 -3.08 -11.74 -12.31
N ASP A 126 -2.51 -11.74 -13.52
CA ASP A 126 -2.54 -10.58 -14.42
C ASP A 126 -3.91 -10.34 -15.06
N SER A 127 -4.72 -11.39 -15.26
CA SER A 127 -6.04 -11.32 -15.92
C SER A 127 -7.14 -10.66 -15.07
N ASP A 128 -7.02 -10.68 -13.74
CA ASP A 128 -8.04 -10.13 -12.81
C ASP A 128 -8.00 -8.60 -12.68
N SER A 129 -7.07 -7.93 -13.38
CA SER A 129 -6.95 -6.47 -13.40
C SER A 129 -7.89 -5.73 -14.37
N SER A 130 -8.75 -6.43 -15.12
CA SER A 130 -9.53 -5.81 -16.22
C SER A 130 -11.07 -5.98 -16.20
N THR A 131 -11.68 -6.60 -15.18
CA THR A 131 -13.14 -6.89 -15.23
C THR A 131 -13.98 -6.57 -13.99
N THR A 132 -13.54 -5.70 -13.08
CA THR A 132 -14.38 -5.29 -11.93
C THR A 132 -14.82 -3.82 -11.90
N ASP A 133 -14.44 -3.00 -12.88
CA ASP A 133 -14.70 -1.55 -12.86
C ASP A 133 -16.02 -1.06 -13.48
N SER A 134 -16.93 -1.94 -13.92
CA SER A 134 -18.12 -1.50 -14.68
C SER A 134 -19.45 -1.46 -13.92
N TRP A 135 -19.55 -1.95 -12.68
CA TRP A 135 -20.86 -2.05 -11.99
C TRP A 135 -21.06 -1.13 -10.79
N LEU A 136 -20.04 -0.41 -10.33
CA LEU A 136 -20.14 0.48 -9.16
C LEU A 136 -20.30 1.97 -9.52
N SER A 137 -20.29 2.34 -10.80
CA SER A 137 -20.41 3.73 -11.28
C SER A 137 -21.84 4.17 -11.65
N MET A 138 -22.84 3.28 -11.66
CA MET A 138 -24.21 3.60 -12.10
C MET A 138 -25.25 3.84 -10.99
N PHE A 139 -24.90 3.78 -9.70
CA PHE A 139 -25.90 3.83 -8.61
C PHE A 139 -25.75 4.94 -7.55
N LYS A 140 -25.15 6.10 -7.88
CA LYS A 140 -25.13 7.25 -6.96
C LYS A 140 -25.45 8.62 -7.59
N SER A 141 -26.35 8.64 -8.58
CA SER A 141 -26.93 9.88 -9.11
C SER A 141 -28.44 9.91 -8.94
N PHE A 142 -28.93 9.81 -7.69
CA PHE A 142 -30.25 10.32 -7.33
C PHE A 142 -30.33 10.52 -5.81
N PHE A 143 -30.97 11.62 -5.41
CA PHE A 143 -31.20 12.13 -4.05
C PHE A 143 -30.15 13.11 -3.48
N TRP A 144 -30.34 14.37 -3.86
CA TRP A 144 -29.82 15.57 -3.19
C TRP A 144 -30.71 15.91 -1.99
N GLY A 145 -30.10 16.13 -0.82
CA GLY A 145 -30.73 16.74 0.35
C GLY A 145 -29.69 17.50 1.16
N LYS A 146 -29.68 18.83 1.07
CA LYS A 146 -28.75 19.73 1.77
C LYS A 146 -28.89 19.59 3.29
N LYS A 147 -27.77 19.32 3.98
CA LYS A 147 -27.47 19.90 5.30
C LYS A 147 -25.96 19.89 5.52
N GLN A 148 -25.39 21.08 5.75
CA GLN A 148 -24.01 21.27 6.19
C GLN A 148 -23.73 20.35 7.39
N ARG A 149 -22.66 19.55 7.27
CA ARG A 149 -22.03 18.86 8.39
C ARG A 149 -20.52 18.96 8.16
N THR A 150 -19.84 19.37 9.22
CA THR A 150 -18.38 19.42 9.38
C THR A 150 -17.70 18.24 8.69
N GLU A 151 -16.76 18.56 7.79
CA GLU A 151 -15.93 17.55 7.13
C GLU A 151 -15.14 16.78 8.18
N LYS A 152 -15.60 15.59 8.52
CA LYS A 152 -14.74 14.58 9.13
C LYS A 152 -13.74 14.17 8.05
N LYS A 153 -12.47 14.60 8.21
CA LYS A 153 -11.35 14.10 7.41
C LYS A 153 -11.44 12.57 7.36
N LYS A 154 -11.56 11.99 6.16
CA LYS A 154 -11.60 10.54 5.97
C LYS A 154 -10.30 9.95 6.56
N PRO A 155 -10.34 8.80 7.24
CA PRO A 155 -9.12 8.08 7.57
C PRO A 155 -8.49 7.61 6.25
N MET A 156 -7.45 8.32 5.82
CA MET A 156 -6.68 7.96 4.63
C MET A 156 -5.74 6.82 5.03
N VAL A 157 -6.18 5.59 4.75
CA VAL A 157 -5.34 4.41 4.90
C VAL A 157 -4.41 4.37 3.70
N LEU A 158 -3.11 4.63 3.92
CA LEU A 158 -2.11 4.40 2.89
C LEU A 158 -2.14 2.92 2.52
N GLU A 159 -2.26 2.64 1.22
CA GLU A 159 -2.57 1.33 0.68
C GLU A 159 -1.54 0.29 1.14
N LYS A 160 -2.01 -0.81 1.73
CA LYS A 160 -1.15 -1.86 2.28
C LYS A 160 -0.82 -2.87 1.19
N LYS A 161 0.13 -2.54 0.30
CA LYS A 161 0.72 -3.54 -0.60
C LYS A 161 1.62 -4.47 0.21
N VAL A 162 1.22 -5.73 0.31
CA VAL A 162 2.07 -6.78 0.89
C VAL A 162 2.68 -7.55 -0.27
N ASP A 163 3.96 -7.31 -0.53
CA ASP A 163 4.73 -8.11 -1.48
C ASP A 163 4.99 -9.49 -0.86
N LEU A 164 4.31 -10.52 -1.36
CA LEU A 164 4.41 -11.87 -0.82
C LEU A 164 5.71 -12.55 -1.27
N ALA A 165 6.63 -12.78 -0.35
CA ALA A 165 7.79 -13.62 -0.57
C ALA A 165 7.52 -15.06 -0.08
N THR A 166 7.70 -16.05 -0.96
CA THR A 166 7.56 -17.48 -0.61
C THR A 166 8.92 -18.15 -0.55
N PHE A 167 9.24 -18.75 0.60
CA PHE A 167 10.45 -19.55 0.80
C PHE A 167 10.10 -21.04 0.76
N GLN A 168 10.85 -21.82 -0.02
CA GLN A 168 10.76 -23.29 -0.01
C GLN A 168 12.02 -23.83 0.64
N ILE A 169 11.87 -24.62 1.70
CA ILE A 169 12.98 -25.15 2.50
C ILE A 169 12.97 -26.67 2.35
N CYS A 170 14.09 -27.25 1.90
CA CYS A 170 14.30 -28.70 1.84
C CYS A 170 15.53 -29.05 2.68
N GLY A 171 15.46 -30.14 3.44
CA GLY A 171 16.54 -30.60 4.30
C GLY A 171 16.41 -32.09 4.59
N GLU A 172 17.51 -32.69 5.06
CA GLU A 172 17.65 -34.14 5.31
C GLU A 172 16.70 -34.66 6.40
N SER A 173 16.14 -33.79 7.23
CA SER A 173 15.13 -34.13 8.24
C SER A 173 14.18 -32.96 8.51
N GLN A 174 12.99 -33.24 9.04
CA GLN A 174 12.04 -32.21 9.46
C GLN A 174 12.64 -31.26 10.51
N LYS A 175 13.45 -31.79 11.44
CA LYS A 175 14.16 -30.99 12.45
C LYS A 175 15.06 -29.93 11.82
N ASN A 176 15.76 -30.27 10.73
CA ASN A 176 16.63 -29.33 10.02
C ASN A 176 15.79 -28.26 9.29
N VAL A 177 14.69 -28.68 8.65
CA VAL A 177 13.75 -27.76 7.98
C VAL A 177 13.16 -26.76 8.97
N ASP A 178 12.67 -27.22 10.13
CA ASP A 178 12.10 -26.38 11.17
C ASP A 178 13.13 -25.40 11.74
N ALA A 179 14.36 -25.88 11.99
CA ALA A 179 15.45 -25.04 12.46
C ALA A 179 15.80 -23.94 11.46
N THR A 180 15.84 -24.25 10.16
CA THR A 180 16.05 -23.27 9.09
C THR A 180 14.89 -22.30 8.97
N GLU A 181 13.65 -22.76 9.06
CA GLU A 181 12.46 -21.88 9.05
C GLU A 181 12.50 -20.89 10.22
N SER A 182 12.78 -21.36 11.43
CA SER A 182 12.94 -20.51 12.62
C SER A 182 14.10 -19.53 12.45
N TRP A 183 15.23 -19.96 11.90
CA TRP A 183 16.37 -19.08 11.64
C TRP A 183 16.03 -17.96 10.65
N ILE A 184 15.39 -18.27 9.52
CA ILE A 184 14.94 -17.27 8.53
C ILE A 184 13.92 -16.31 9.17
N LYS A 185 12.93 -16.82 9.90
CA LYS A 185 11.96 -15.98 10.62
C LYS A 185 12.65 -15.04 11.59
N ASN A 186 13.61 -15.54 12.37
CA ASN A 186 14.36 -14.73 13.32
C ASN A 186 15.18 -13.64 12.63
N LEU A 187 15.80 -13.94 11.48
CA LEU A 187 16.51 -12.92 10.69
C LEU A 187 15.55 -11.83 10.18
N ILE A 188 14.41 -12.22 9.62
CA ILE A 188 13.40 -11.26 9.13
C ILE A 188 12.90 -10.39 10.28
N LEU A 189 12.53 -11.00 11.41
CA LEU A 189 12.02 -10.27 12.57
C LEU A 189 13.09 -9.35 13.19
N LYS A 190 14.37 -9.75 13.17
CA LYS A 190 15.47 -8.93 13.68
C LYS A 190 15.74 -7.68 12.82
N GLU A 191 15.51 -7.78 11.52
CA GLU A 191 15.67 -6.64 10.59
C GLU A 191 14.43 -5.74 10.53
N GLN A 192 13.27 -6.23 11.00
CA GLN A 192 12.08 -5.42 11.15
C GLN A 192 12.20 -4.46 12.32
N PHE A 193 11.85 -3.21 12.06
CA PHE A 193 11.83 -2.14 13.02
C PHE A 193 10.53 -1.35 12.88
N GLU A 194 10.09 -0.79 13.99
CA GLU A 194 8.91 0.04 14.06
C GLU A 194 9.26 1.31 14.82
N ASN A 195 8.94 2.45 14.22
CA ASN A 195 9.07 3.76 14.85
C ASN A 195 7.72 4.46 14.87
N SER A 196 7.58 5.41 15.79
CA SER A 196 6.37 6.18 15.96
C SER A 196 6.67 7.61 16.31
N ILE A 197 5.99 8.52 15.61
CA ILE A 197 6.15 9.95 15.76
C ILE A 197 4.79 10.50 16.16
N SER A 198 4.73 11.16 17.32
CA SER A 198 3.54 11.80 17.83
C SER A 198 3.76 13.31 17.93
N ASP A 199 2.92 14.10 17.27
CA ASP A 199 3.01 15.57 17.23
C ASP A 199 1.65 16.18 16.84
N GLU A 200 1.24 17.26 17.50
CA GLU A 200 -0.02 17.97 17.23
C GLU A 200 -0.09 18.51 15.79
N LEU A 201 1.05 18.87 15.20
CA LEU A 201 1.11 19.42 13.84
C LEU A 201 0.78 18.40 12.75
N ILE A 202 0.70 17.12 13.09
CA ILE A 202 0.26 16.07 12.17
C ILE A 202 -1.19 16.31 11.71
N GLU A 203 -2.03 16.94 12.54
CA GLU A 203 -3.41 17.31 12.14
C GLU A 203 -3.44 18.28 10.96
N ASN A 204 -2.36 19.07 10.79
CA ASN A 204 -2.22 20.09 9.76
C ASN A 204 -1.64 19.56 8.45
N PHE A 205 -1.39 18.25 8.33
CA PHE A 205 -0.91 17.67 7.07
C PHE A 205 -1.98 17.82 5.98
N ASP A 206 -1.58 18.48 4.90
CA ASP A 206 -2.37 18.70 3.69
C ASP A 206 -2.08 17.63 2.63
N GLU A 207 -2.71 17.74 1.47
CA GLU A 207 -2.55 16.82 0.34
C GLU A 207 -1.07 16.63 -0.06
N ARG A 208 -0.24 17.69 0.01
CA ARG A 208 1.18 17.61 -0.35
C ARG A 208 1.97 16.77 0.63
N GLN A 209 1.71 16.91 1.93
CA GLN A 209 2.36 16.04 2.92
C GLN A 209 1.87 14.60 2.79
N MET A 210 0.58 14.40 2.54
CA MET A 210 0.00 13.06 2.35
C MET A 210 0.58 12.36 1.11
N ASP A 211 0.73 13.06 0.00
CA ASP A 211 1.37 12.56 -1.22
C ASP A 211 2.85 12.22 -0.98
N ALA A 212 3.56 13.07 -0.23
CA ALA A 212 4.95 12.81 0.13
C ALA A 212 5.08 11.56 1.02
N LEU A 213 4.15 11.33 1.96
CA LEU A 213 4.11 10.09 2.76
C LEU A 213 3.83 8.87 1.88
N ALA A 214 2.86 8.95 0.97
CA ALA A 214 2.55 7.86 0.05
C ALA A 214 3.75 7.51 -0.85
N ASP A 215 4.48 8.52 -1.31
CA ASP A 215 5.69 8.35 -2.11
C ASP A 215 6.85 7.73 -1.31
N LEU A 216 7.07 8.19 -0.07
CA LEU A 216 8.04 7.58 0.83
C LEU A 216 7.71 6.12 1.11
N GLN A 217 6.43 5.81 1.34
CA GLN A 217 5.96 4.44 1.55
C GLN A 217 6.36 3.52 0.39
N ARG A 218 6.07 3.94 -0.85
CA ARG A 218 6.40 3.18 -2.07
C ARG A 218 7.91 3.04 -2.28
N ARG A 219 8.67 4.14 -2.21
CA ARG A 219 10.10 4.14 -2.54
C ARG A 219 10.97 3.43 -1.51
N LYS A 220 10.52 3.37 -0.26
CA LYS A 220 11.27 2.81 0.87
C LYS A 220 10.73 1.48 1.36
N HIS A 221 9.70 0.93 0.71
CA HIS A 221 9.07 -0.35 1.07
C HIS A 221 8.74 -0.44 2.57
N VAL A 222 8.32 0.68 3.16
CA VAL A 222 7.82 0.73 4.55
C VAL A 222 6.30 0.69 4.54
N THR A 223 5.70 0.42 5.69
CA THR A 223 4.27 0.64 5.95
C THR A 223 4.14 1.89 6.80
N ILE A 224 3.33 2.86 6.36
CA ILE A 224 3.04 4.08 7.10
C ILE A 224 1.56 4.06 7.49
N GLN A 225 1.26 4.18 8.77
CA GLN A 225 -0.09 4.23 9.30
C GLN A 225 -0.31 5.56 10.01
N LEU A 226 -1.40 6.24 9.67
CA LEU A 226 -1.78 7.52 10.25
C LEU A 226 -2.89 7.30 11.28
N GLU A 227 -2.58 7.52 12.56
CA GLU A 227 -3.45 7.29 13.71
C GLU A 227 -4.05 8.62 14.20
N ASN A 228 -4.93 9.23 13.38
CA ASN A 228 -5.57 10.53 13.67
C ASN A 228 -6.61 10.52 14.80
N GLN A 229 -6.92 9.35 15.37
CA GLN A 229 -7.86 9.24 16.48
C GLN A 229 -7.18 9.44 17.85
N LEU A 230 -5.85 9.55 17.87
CA LEU A 230 -5.06 9.79 19.07
C LEU A 230 -4.83 11.30 19.26
N SER A 231 -4.62 11.73 20.50
CA SER A 231 -4.22 13.09 20.86
C SER A 231 -2.96 13.02 21.74
N PRO A 232 -1.80 13.49 21.24
CA PRO A 232 -1.56 13.98 19.88
C PRO A 232 -1.70 12.86 18.82
N PRO A 233 -2.00 13.20 17.55
CA PRO A 233 -2.00 12.24 16.46
C PRO A 233 -0.64 11.58 16.30
N ARG A 234 -0.61 10.39 15.69
CA ARG A 234 0.60 9.58 15.54
C ARG A 234 0.78 9.06 14.13
N ILE A 235 2.00 9.12 13.63
CA ILE A 235 2.45 8.40 12.43
C ILE A 235 3.27 7.20 12.88
N LYS A 236 2.84 6.01 12.47
CA LYS A 236 3.49 4.74 12.75
C LYS A 236 4.16 4.23 11.48
N ILE A 237 5.45 3.90 11.58
CA ILE A 237 6.28 3.50 10.43
C ILE A 237 6.90 2.14 10.74
N SER A 238 6.60 1.12 9.93
CA SER A 238 7.09 -0.25 10.12
C SER A 238 7.79 -0.75 8.85
N GLY A 239 8.92 -1.43 8.98
CA GLY A 239 9.72 -1.90 7.83
C GLY A 239 11.14 -2.28 8.21
N ILE A 240 12.08 -2.27 7.27
CA ILE A 240 13.50 -2.51 7.58
C ILE A 240 14.10 -1.29 8.31
N SER A 241 14.90 -1.54 9.34
CA SER A 241 15.49 -0.52 10.22
C SER A 241 16.05 0.73 9.51
N ARG A 242 16.90 0.54 8.49
CA ARG A 242 17.49 1.64 7.69
C ARG A 242 16.44 2.54 7.05
N ASP A 243 15.43 1.93 6.45
CA ASP A 243 14.40 2.64 5.69
C ASP A 243 13.39 3.30 6.63
N VAL A 244 13.02 2.64 7.74
CA VAL A 244 12.21 3.23 8.80
C VAL A 244 12.91 4.46 9.39
N CYS A 245 14.21 4.40 9.67
CA CYS A 245 14.98 5.53 10.19
C CYS A 245 14.98 6.70 9.20
N PHE A 246 15.25 6.43 7.91
CA PHE A 246 15.21 7.44 6.86
C PHE A 246 13.84 8.13 6.77
N VAL A 247 12.76 7.36 6.68
CA VAL A 247 11.39 7.89 6.60
C VAL A 247 11.04 8.68 7.86
N SER A 248 11.45 8.22 9.04
CA SER A 248 11.23 8.93 10.30
C SER A 248 11.85 10.34 10.27
N VAL A 249 13.07 10.47 9.73
CA VAL A 249 13.75 11.77 9.58
C VAL A 249 12.98 12.67 8.61
N GLU A 250 12.49 12.14 7.49
CA GLU A 250 11.71 12.92 6.52
C GLU A 250 10.38 13.41 7.10
N VAL A 251 9.68 12.56 7.89
CA VAL A 251 8.46 12.98 8.61
C VAL A 251 8.76 14.10 9.61
N GLN A 252 9.83 13.98 10.38
CA GLN A 252 10.27 15.04 11.31
C GLN A 252 10.59 16.36 10.57
N LYS A 253 11.19 16.29 9.38
CA LYS A 253 11.42 17.48 8.54
C LYS A 253 10.10 18.12 8.06
N MET A 254 9.08 17.33 7.73
CA MET A 254 7.77 17.86 7.35
C MET A 254 7.12 18.60 8.52
N ILE A 255 7.10 17.99 9.71
CA ILE A 255 6.58 18.62 10.94
C ILE A 255 7.33 19.92 11.23
N LYS A 256 8.67 19.88 11.19
CA LYS A 256 9.51 21.06 11.39
C LYS A 256 9.18 22.17 10.39
N LYS A 257 8.99 21.85 9.11
CA LYS A 257 8.64 22.85 8.09
C LYS A 257 7.30 23.51 8.37
N ILE A 258 6.30 22.76 8.82
CA ILE A 258 5.00 23.32 9.24
C ILE A 258 5.20 24.26 10.43
N LYS A 259 5.96 23.82 11.44
CA LYS A 259 6.27 24.64 12.62
C LYS A 259 6.97 25.95 12.25
N ASP A 260 8.03 25.88 11.46
CA ASP A 260 8.82 27.04 11.03
C ASP A 260 7.95 28.01 10.23
N THR A 261 7.04 27.50 9.39
CA THR A 261 6.10 28.33 8.60
C THR A 261 5.09 29.04 9.49
N GLU A 262 4.52 28.36 10.49
CA GLU A 262 3.56 28.96 11.42
C GLU A 262 4.21 30.00 12.33
N GLU A 263 5.44 29.75 12.77
CA GLU A 263 6.23 30.70 13.54
C GLU A 263 6.54 31.95 12.72
N GLU A 264 6.95 31.79 11.46
CA GLU A 264 7.21 32.91 10.56
C GLU A 264 5.94 33.73 10.29
N ARG A 265 4.82 33.05 10.06
CA ARG A 265 3.51 33.70 9.87
C ARG A 265 3.11 34.49 11.11
N SER A 266 3.31 33.94 12.30
CA SER A 266 3.02 34.60 13.57
C SER A 266 3.90 35.83 13.79
N LYS A 267 5.21 35.74 13.49
CA LYS A 267 6.12 36.89 13.53
C LYS A 267 5.72 37.98 12.54
N ALA A 268 5.38 37.59 11.30
CA ALA A 268 4.95 38.52 10.27
C ALA A 268 3.68 39.27 10.68
N GLU A 269 2.73 38.59 11.33
CA GLU A 269 1.52 39.21 11.90
C GLU A 269 1.86 40.26 12.95
N LEU A 270 2.72 39.92 13.91
CA LEU A 270 3.11 40.83 14.99
C LEU A 270 3.82 42.08 14.44
N VAL A 271 4.76 41.90 13.52
CA VAL A 271 5.48 43.02 12.89
C VAL A 271 4.53 43.89 12.08
N TYR A 272 3.61 43.30 11.32
CA TYR A 272 2.62 44.03 10.54
C TYR A 272 1.68 44.87 11.42
N ASN A 273 1.43 44.46 12.66
CA ASN A 273 0.64 45.22 13.63
C ASN A 273 1.41 46.41 14.23
N LEU A 274 2.74 46.39 14.20
CA LEU A 274 3.59 47.48 14.69
C LEU A 274 3.94 48.48 13.59
N VAL A 275 4.24 48.00 12.39
CA VAL A 275 4.74 48.79 11.25
C VAL A 275 4.15 48.28 9.95
N GLU A 276 3.70 49.21 9.11
CA GLU A 276 3.30 48.94 7.73
C GLU A 276 4.29 49.53 6.72
N TRP A 277 4.85 48.65 5.90
CA TRP A 277 5.57 49.01 4.70
C TRP A 277 4.57 49.08 3.53
N ARG A 278 4.70 50.12 2.71
CA ARG A 278 3.84 50.39 1.56
C ARG A 278 4.68 50.81 0.36
N TYR A 279 4.19 50.56 -0.85
CA TYR A 279 4.80 51.05 -2.08
C TYR A 279 3.82 51.90 -2.88
N LEU A 280 4.34 52.80 -3.70
CA LEU A 280 3.53 53.65 -4.56
C LEU A 280 2.96 52.83 -5.74
N GLY A 281 1.65 52.64 -5.76
CA GLY A 281 0.92 51.96 -6.82
C GLY A 281 0.81 52.80 -8.10
N SER A 282 0.40 52.17 -9.20
CA SER A 282 0.24 52.83 -10.51
C SER A 282 -0.82 53.93 -10.53
N ASN A 283 -1.76 53.90 -9.59
CA ASN A 283 -2.80 54.92 -9.39
C ASN A 283 -2.34 56.08 -8.48
N GLY A 284 -1.06 56.10 -8.07
CA GLY A 284 -0.53 57.12 -7.16
C GLY A 284 -0.91 56.92 -5.69
N SER A 285 -1.64 55.85 -5.34
CA SER A 285 -1.96 55.50 -3.96
C SER A 285 -0.92 54.54 -3.37
N PHE A 286 -0.73 54.60 -2.06
CA PHE A 286 0.15 53.64 -1.37
C PHE A 286 -0.58 52.32 -1.12
N VAL A 287 0.06 51.23 -1.53
CA VAL A 287 -0.43 49.85 -1.35
C VAL A 287 0.47 49.15 -0.34
N ALA A 288 -0.12 48.50 0.66
CA ALA A 288 0.64 47.74 1.66
C ALA A 288 1.30 46.51 1.03
N PHE A 289 2.50 46.18 1.49
CA PHE A 289 3.10 44.87 1.22
C PHE A 289 2.34 43.77 1.96
N ASP A 290 2.41 42.53 1.48
CA ASP A 290 1.97 41.40 2.27
C ASP A 290 2.78 41.28 3.56
N LYS A 291 2.23 40.61 4.56
CA LYS A 291 2.79 40.54 5.91
C LYS A 291 4.21 39.98 5.93
N LEU A 292 4.52 39.03 5.05
CA LEU A 292 5.84 38.41 5.00
C LEU A 292 6.88 39.37 4.42
N ILE A 293 6.60 40.00 3.27
CA ILE A 293 7.49 41.01 2.68
C ILE A 293 7.64 42.21 3.63
N ASN A 294 6.56 42.62 4.30
CA ASN A 294 6.59 43.67 5.33
C ASN A 294 7.58 43.35 6.45
N MET A 295 7.53 42.13 6.98
CA MET A 295 8.45 41.67 8.02
C MET A 295 9.89 41.64 7.51
N GLN A 296 10.13 41.13 6.30
CA GLN A 296 11.47 41.08 5.72
C GLN A 296 12.08 42.46 5.50
N LEU A 297 11.27 43.44 5.07
CA LEU A 297 11.68 44.84 4.96
C LEU A 297 12.05 45.43 6.31
N GLU A 298 11.25 45.17 7.34
CA GLU A 298 11.50 45.63 8.70
C GLU A 298 12.78 45.00 9.28
N ASP A 299 12.95 43.69 9.17
CA ASP A 299 14.15 42.97 9.62
C ASP A 299 15.40 43.48 8.91
N ALA A 300 15.32 43.69 7.59
CA ALA A 300 16.43 44.24 6.82
C ALA A 300 16.78 45.67 7.24
N LYS A 301 15.77 46.49 7.58
CA LYS A 301 15.97 47.85 8.10
C LYS A 301 16.62 47.84 9.48
N ILE A 302 16.15 46.99 10.40
CA ILE A 302 16.71 46.81 11.74
C ILE A 302 18.16 46.31 11.66
N ALA A 303 18.42 45.33 10.78
CA ALA A 303 19.75 44.78 10.53
C ALA A 303 20.67 45.72 9.74
N LYS A 304 20.22 46.93 9.38
CA LYS A 304 20.95 47.93 8.59
C LYS A 304 21.49 47.38 7.27
N LYS A 305 20.75 46.45 6.65
CA LYS A 305 21.07 45.99 5.29
C LYS A 305 20.77 47.15 4.32
N PRO A 306 21.68 47.44 3.36
CA PRO A 306 21.46 48.55 2.43
C PRO A 306 20.39 48.23 1.41
N HIS A 307 20.28 46.95 0.99
CA HIS A 307 19.35 46.52 -0.04
C HIS A 307 18.61 45.24 0.29
N LEU A 308 17.38 45.12 -0.21
CA LEU A 308 16.57 43.90 -0.17
C LEU A 308 15.83 43.73 -1.50
N THR A 309 15.79 42.52 -2.05
CA THR A 309 14.98 42.24 -3.25
C THR A 309 13.58 41.82 -2.82
N VAL A 310 12.56 42.47 -3.38
CA VAL A 310 11.14 42.15 -3.13
C VAL A 310 10.40 42.02 -4.47
N GLN A 311 9.28 41.31 -4.48
CA GLN A 311 8.44 41.16 -5.66
C GLN A 311 7.23 42.09 -5.59
N ILE A 312 7.04 42.93 -6.60
CA ILE A 312 5.88 43.85 -6.72
C ILE A 312 5.25 43.61 -8.09
N ASN A 313 3.96 43.25 -8.12
CA ASN A 313 3.24 42.92 -9.35
C ASN A 313 4.01 41.93 -10.25
N GLN A 314 4.50 40.85 -9.63
CA GLN A 314 5.31 39.79 -10.26
C GLN A 314 6.70 40.18 -10.77
N ASN A 315 7.11 41.45 -10.67
CA ASN A 315 8.45 41.91 -11.03
C ASN A 315 9.35 42.03 -9.80
N ASN A 316 10.63 41.70 -9.96
CA ASN A 316 11.63 41.87 -8.91
C ASN A 316 12.08 43.33 -8.84
N TYR A 317 12.11 43.89 -7.63
CA TYR A 317 12.64 45.22 -7.35
C TYR A 317 13.71 45.11 -6.27
N LYS A 318 14.83 45.79 -6.47
CA LYS A 318 15.86 46.01 -5.47
C LYS A 318 15.50 47.26 -4.68
N VAL A 319 15.08 47.07 -3.44
CA VAL A 319 14.80 48.13 -2.47
C VAL A 319 16.10 48.63 -1.89
N ASP A 320 16.34 49.93 -1.94
CA ASP A 320 17.32 50.63 -1.10
C ASP A 320 16.62 51.14 0.16
N LEU A 321 17.04 50.62 1.31
CA LEU A 321 16.42 50.90 2.61
C LEU A 321 16.87 52.23 3.23
N ASN A 322 17.87 52.89 2.65
CA ASN A 322 18.32 54.23 3.06
C ASN A 322 17.53 55.31 2.32
N THR A 323 17.35 55.13 1.01
CA THR A 323 16.62 56.09 0.15
C THR A 323 15.12 55.82 0.06
N LEU A 324 14.67 54.63 0.52
CA LEU A 324 13.28 54.17 0.42
C LEU A 324 12.77 54.12 -1.03
N GLN A 325 13.62 53.68 -1.94
CA GLN A 325 13.29 53.51 -3.35
C GLN A 325 13.52 52.07 -3.79
N ALA A 326 12.63 51.55 -4.63
CA ALA A 326 12.73 50.25 -5.28
C ALA A 326 13.02 50.45 -6.77
N SER A 327 14.08 49.85 -7.30
CA SER A 327 14.40 49.87 -8.72
C SER A 327 14.38 48.46 -9.33
N ASN A 328 13.87 48.32 -10.55
CA ASN A 328 13.94 47.08 -11.30
C ASN A 328 15.02 47.15 -12.40
N ASP A 329 15.29 46.01 -13.04
CA ASP A 329 16.31 45.90 -14.10
C ASP A 329 15.97 46.71 -15.37
N GLN A 330 14.75 47.22 -15.48
CA GLN A 330 14.28 48.09 -16.57
C GLN A 330 14.44 49.59 -16.24
N GLY A 331 15.05 49.92 -15.10
CA GLY A 331 15.26 51.31 -14.66
C GLY A 331 14.02 52.01 -14.11
N LYS A 332 12.91 51.27 -13.89
CA LYS A 332 11.72 51.82 -13.25
C LYS A 332 11.93 51.90 -11.74
N THR A 333 11.72 53.09 -11.18
CA THR A 333 11.83 53.35 -9.74
C THR A 333 10.46 53.56 -9.11
N ILE A 334 10.25 53.00 -7.92
CA ILE A 334 9.02 53.12 -7.12
C ILE A 334 9.39 53.58 -5.72
N ASN A 335 8.65 54.54 -5.18
CA ASN A 335 8.83 54.99 -3.80
C ASN A 335 8.20 54.01 -2.81
N ILE A 336 8.91 53.77 -1.72
CA ILE A 336 8.49 52.94 -0.60
C ILE A 336 8.31 53.82 0.63
N GLN A 337 7.38 53.45 1.50
CA GLN A 337 7.09 54.15 2.74
C GLN A 337 7.02 53.15 3.88
N ARG A 338 7.66 53.49 5.00
CA ARG A 338 7.51 52.79 6.29
C ARG A 338 6.63 53.63 7.21
N VAL A 339 5.56 53.04 7.74
CA VAL A 339 4.57 53.73 8.58
C VAL A 339 4.44 53.00 9.93
N PRO A 340 4.93 53.56 11.04
CA PRO A 340 4.64 53.04 12.38
C PRO A 340 3.13 53.13 12.66
N LYS A 341 2.53 52.06 13.21
CA LYS A 341 1.09 52.04 13.57
C LYS A 341 0.82 52.55 14.98
N ASN A 342 1.85 52.68 15.82
CA ASN A 342 1.73 53.07 17.23
C ASN A 342 2.13 54.51 17.57
N GLU A 343 2.34 55.40 16.59
CA GLU A 343 2.67 56.81 16.87
C GLU A 343 1.45 57.74 16.79
N GLY A 344 0.34 57.35 17.42
CA GLY A 344 -0.88 58.16 17.37
C GLY A 344 -1.96 57.76 18.37
N LYS A 345 -1.60 57.59 19.65
CA LYS A 345 -2.49 57.67 20.83
C LYS A 345 -1.66 57.46 22.10
N LEU A 346 -0.96 58.50 22.53
CA LEU A 346 -0.61 58.74 23.94
C LEU A 346 -0.88 60.20 24.23
#